data_AF-A0A352NQ83-F1
#
_entry.id   AF-A0A352NQ83-F1
#
_cell.length_a   1.000
_cell.length_b   1.000
_cell.length_c   1.000
_cell.angle_alpha   90.00
_cell.angle_beta   90.00
_cell.angle_gamma   90.00
#
_symmetry.space_group_name_H-M   'P 1'
#
loop_
_entity.id
_entity.type
_entity.pdbx_description
1 polymer ?
#
loop_
_entity_poly.entity_id
_entity_poly.type
_entity_poly.pdbx_seq_one_letter_code
_entity_poly.pdbx_strand_id
1 'polypeptide(L)' 'MSHLEYSLRKITGLLNRQHIPYMLIGGIANIYWGRSRLTQDLDITILCQEEKYFKLLPENPINFLKQPRVL' A
#
# COMPACT_ATOMS: atom_id res chain seq x y z
N MET A 1 4.40 -1.21 17.80
CA MET A 1 3.83 -1.26 16.44
C MET A 1 4.82 -0.61 15.48
N SER A 2 5.24 -1.30 14.42
CA SER A 2 6.11 -0.70 13.41
C SER A 2 5.35 0.30 12.53
N HIS A 3 6.06 1.20 11.84
CA HIS A 3 5.42 2.12 10.89
C HIS A 3 4.72 1.37 9.74
N LEU A 4 5.28 0.23 9.35
CA LEU A 4 4.73 -0.65 8.32
C LEU A 4 3.44 -1.33 8.79
N GLU A 5 3.43 -1.86 10.00
CA GLU A 5 2.26 -2.49 10.62
C GLU A 5 1.12 -1.47 10.82
N TYR A 6 1.44 -0.25 11.28
CA TYR A 6 0.48 0.83 11.40
C TYR A 6 -0.13 1.21 10.04
N SER A 7 0.71 1.36 9.02
CA SER A 7 0.27 1.68 7.66
C SER A 7 -0.61 0.59 7.09
N LEU A 8 -0.24 -0.68 7.28
CA LEU A 8 -1.00 -1.85 6.85
C LEU A 8 -2.38 -1.88 7.50
N ARG A 9 -2.47 -1.69 8.82
CA ARG A 9 -3.77 -1.62 9.53
C ARG A 9 -4.62 -0.44 9.05
N LYS A 10 -4.01 0.72 8.79
CA LYS A 10 -4.72 1.91 8.33
C LYS A 10 -5.31 1.72 6.94
N ILE A 11 -4.52 1.21 5.98
CA ILE A 11 -4.96 1.04 4.59
C ILE A 11 -5.97 -0.10 4.45
N THR A 12 -5.71 -1.27 5.06
CA THR A 12 -6.65 -2.41 5.01
C THR A 12 -7.98 -2.07 5.71
N GLY A 13 -7.93 -1.35 6.83
CA GLY A 13 -9.13 -0.83 7.49
C GLY A 13 -9.93 0.13 6.62
N LEU A 14 -9.27 1.00 5.85
CA LEU A 14 -9.95 1.88 4.89
C LEU A 14 -10.61 1.09 3.76
N LEU A 15 -9.87 0.17 3.13
CA LEU A 15 -10.36 -0.64 2.01
C LEU A 15 -11.54 -1.53 2.44
N ASN A 16 -11.45 -2.17 3.61
CA ASN A 16 -12.53 -2.96 4.20
C ASN A 16 -13.80 -2.11 4.42
N ARG A 17 -13.67 -0.91 5.04
CA ARG A 17 -14.83 -0.02 5.26
C ARG A 17 -15.48 0.45 3.96
N GLN A 18 -14.69 0.63 2.92
CA GLN A 18 -15.16 1.05 1.60
C GLN A 18 -15.62 -0.13 0.72
N HIS A 19 -15.58 -1.37 1.24
CA HIS A 19 -15.87 -2.59 0.49
C HIS A 19 -15.11 -2.68 -0.84
N ILE A 20 -13.86 -2.18 -0.87
CA ILE A 20 -13.00 -2.27 -2.05
C ILE A 20 -12.27 -3.60 -1.98
N PRO A 21 -12.47 -4.53 -2.94
CA PRO A 21 -11.69 -5.76 -2.99
C PRO A 21 -10.21 -5.43 -3.20
N TYR A 22 -9.34 -6.09 -2.44
CA TYR A 22 -7.89 -5.91 -2.55
C TYR A 22 -7.15 -7.21 -2.26
N MET A 23 -5.90 -7.22 -2.67
CA MET A 23 -4.94 -8.29 -2.38
C MET A 23 -3.62 -7.67 -1.94
N LEU A 24 -3.08 -8.17 -0.83
CA LEU A 24 -1.69 -7.90 -0.47
C LEU A 24 -0.79 -8.71 -1.41
N ILE A 25 0.21 -8.05 -1.98
CA ILE A 25 1.20 -8.69 -2.86
C ILE A 25 2.62 -8.35 -2.35
N GLY A 26 3.64 -8.72 -3.11
CA GLY A 26 5.01 -8.31 -2.82
C GLY A 26 5.61 -8.89 -1.52
N GLY A 27 6.45 -8.10 -0.85
CA GLY A 27 7.26 -8.56 0.28
C GLY A 27 6.44 -9.04 1.48
N ILE A 28 5.37 -8.32 1.82
CA ILE A 28 4.47 -8.69 2.93
C ILE A 28 3.69 -9.97 2.62
N ALA A 29 3.20 -10.16 1.39
CA ALA A 29 2.49 -11.36 1.00
C ALA A 29 3.37 -12.62 1.11
N ASN A 30 4.67 -12.49 0.81
CA ASN A 30 5.63 -13.59 0.91
C ASN A 30 5.83 -14.12 2.34
N ILE A 31 5.41 -13.40 3.38
CA ILE A 31 5.40 -13.91 4.76
C ILE A 31 4.48 -15.14 4.86
N TYR A 32 3.39 -15.15 4.11
CA TYR A 32 2.39 -16.24 4.14
C TYR A 32 2.55 -17.22 2.97
N TRP A 33 2.76 -16.72 1.74
CA TRP A 33 2.70 -17.54 0.53
C TRP A 33 4.06 -17.85 -0.11
N GLY A 34 5.17 -17.41 0.49
CA GLY A 34 6.49 -17.53 -0.11
C GLY A 34 7.61 -17.62 0.92
N ARG A 35 8.75 -17.01 0.59
CA ARG A 35 9.87 -16.86 1.52
C ARG A 35 9.94 -15.41 1.98
N SER A 36 9.91 -15.22 3.30
CA SER A 36 10.10 -13.91 3.90
C SER A 36 11.40 -13.27 3.44
N ARG A 37 11.34 -11.98 3.14
CA ARG A 37 12.49 -11.14 2.78
C ARG A 37 12.33 -9.77 3.43
N LEU A 38 13.45 -9.05 3.61
CA LEU A 38 13.38 -7.67 4.07
C LEU A 38 12.59 -6.83 3.05
N THR A 39 11.59 -6.10 3.53
CA THR A 39 10.75 -5.16 2.78
C THR A 39 10.49 -3.96 3.68
N GLN A 40 10.47 -2.77 3.08
CA GLN A 40 10.21 -1.51 3.79
C GLN A 40 8.94 -0.82 3.28
N ASP A 41 8.21 -1.49 2.39
CA ASP A 41 7.08 -0.98 1.63
C ASP A 41 5.87 -1.93 1.71
N LEU A 42 4.72 -1.43 1.24
CA LEU A 42 3.47 -2.18 1.15
C LEU A 42 2.99 -2.18 -0.30
N ASP A 43 2.95 -3.36 -0.90
CA ASP A 43 2.39 -3.57 -2.22
C ASP A 43 0.95 -4.09 -2.11
N ILE A 44 -0.01 -3.35 -2.65
CA ILE A 44 -1.43 -3.69 -2.60
C ILE A 44 -2.05 -3.49 -3.98
N THR A 45 -2.70 -4.53 -4.50
CA THR A 45 -3.58 -4.43 -5.67
C THR A 45 -5.01 -4.23 -5.20
N ILE A 46 -5.75 -3.30 -5.80
CA ILE A 46 -7.16 -3.07 -5.54
C ILE A 46 -7.97 -3.27 -6.81
N LEU A 47 -9.22 -3.70 -6.67
CA LEU A 47 -10.17 -3.70 -7.78
C LEU A 47 -10.70 -2.28 -8.00
N CYS A 48 -10.36 -1.69 -9.14
CA CYS A 48 -10.90 -0.41 -9.56
C CYS A 48 -11.92 -0.60 -10.68
N GLN A 49 -13.04 0.11 -10.57
CA GLN A 49 -13.94 0.35 -11.70
C GLN A 49 -13.32 1.45 -12.57
N GLU A 50 -13.48 1.35 -13.89
CA GLU A 50 -12.83 2.22 -14.88
C GLU A 50 -13.05 3.72 -14.66
N GLU A 51 -14.07 4.11 -13.89
CA GLU A 51 -14.48 5.51 -13.70
C GLU A 51 -14.00 6.15 -12.37
N LYS A 52 -13.13 5.49 -11.59
CA LYS A 52 -12.61 6.11 -10.35
C LYS A 52 -11.36 6.94 -10.62
N TYR A 53 -11.53 8.27 -10.60
CA TYR A 53 -10.45 9.23 -10.56
C TYR A 53 -9.60 9.04 -9.30
N PHE A 54 -8.39 8.54 -9.47
CA PHE A 54 -7.41 8.53 -8.38
C PHE A 54 -6.98 9.96 -8.06
N LYS A 55 -7.18 10.38 -6.82
CA LYS A 55 -6.56 11.61 -6.31
C LYS A 55 -5.13 11.28 -5.87
N LEU A 56 -4.14 11.93 -6.50
CA LEU A 56 -2.77 11.94 -5.99
C LEU A 56 -2.77 12.62 -4.62
N LEU A 57 -2.35 11.89 -3.57
CA LEU A 57 -2.47 12.34 -2.17
C LEU A 57 -1.30 13.14 -1.58
N PRO A 58 -0.14 13.32 -2.23
CA PRO A 58 0.62 14.53 -1.96
C PRO A 58 0.04 15.68 -2.79
N GLU A 59 -0.31 16.79 -2.12
CA GLU A 59 -0.68 18.05 -2.80
C GLU A 59 0.39 18.48 -3.82
N ASN A 60 1.65 18.14 -3.56
CA ASN A 60 2.76 18.29 -4.50
C ASN A 60 3.48 16.94 -4.71
N PRO A 61 3.08 16.15 -5.72
CA PRO A 61 3.68 14.84 -5.99
C PRO A 61 5.16 14.91 -6.34
N ILE A 62 5.61 15.98 -7.00
CA ILE A 62 7.02 16.19 -7.33
C ILE A 62 7.86 16.27 -6.05
N ASN A 63 7.41 17.03 -5.04
CA ASN A 63 8.13 17.15 -3.77
C ASN A 63 8.09 15.86 -2.94
N PHE A 64 7.00 15.10 -3.03
CA PHE A 64 6.92 13.77 -2.41
C PHE A 64 7.93 12.79 -3.01
N LEU A 65 8.08 12.79 -4.35
CA LEU A 65 9.03 11.93 -5.07
C LEU A 65 10.49 12.30 -4.85
N LYS A 66 10.79 13.56 -4.52
CA LYS A 66 12.15 14.03 -4.21
C LYS A 66 12.69 13.52 -2.87
N GLN A 67 11.83 12.98 -2.00
CA GLN A 67 12.27 12.31 -0.78
C GLN A 67 12.66 10.87 -1.15
N PRO A 68 13.95 10.48 -1.07
CA PRO A 68 14.32 9.09 -1.29
C PRO A 68 13.67 8.24 -0.19
N ARG A 69 12.73 7.40 -0.59
CA ARG A 69 12.10 6.38 0.27
C ARG A 69 12.42 4.96 -0.17
N VAL A 70 13.22 4.84 -1.21
CA VAL A 70 13.77 3.56 -1.68
C VAL A 70 15.25 3.59 -1.34
N LEU A 71 15.61 2.90 -0.25
CA LEU A 71 16.95 2.37 -0.01
C LEU A 71 16.88 0.86 -0.17
#